data_AF-A0A957G8Z4-F1
#
_entry.id   AF-A0A957G8Z4-F1
#
_cell.length_a   1.000
_cell.length_b   1.000
_cell.length_c   1.000
_cell.angle_alpha   90.00
_cell.angle_beta   90.00
_cell.angle_gamma   90.00
#
_symmetry.space_group_name_H-M   'P 1'
#
loop_
_entity.id
_entity.type
_entity.pdbx_description
1 polymer ?
#
loop_
_entity_poly.entity_id
_entity_poly.type
_entity_poly.pdbx_seq_one_letter_code
_entity_poly.pdbx_strand_id
1 'polypeptide(L)'
;MTIAKKDNLAQFLATMLKMDGPPAPAGAATPAHTITNVAGQELPQFAESDLIPVRQADGRLTNYPPPEYWDNWVEWDGKQWPKRIARRYMLVPTVCFNCESACGLLAYV
;
A
#
# COMPACT_ATOMS: atom_id res chain seq x y z
N MET A 1 -9.39 -13.96 -52.03
CA MET A 1 -9.58 -15.02 -51.01
C MET A 1 -8.95 -14.60 -49.67
N THR A 2 -9.27 -13.38 -49.19
CA THR A 2 -8.45 -12.70 -48.17
C THR A 2 -9.26 -11.87 -47.17
N ILE A 3 -10.56 -11.66 -47.42
CA ILE A 3 -11.45 -10.83 -46.60
C ILE A 3 -12.13 -11.70 -45.52
N ALA A 4 -12.76 -12.82 -45.91
CA ALA A 4 -13.45 -13.73 -44.99
C ALA A 4 -12.58 -14.34 -43.87
N LYS A 5 -11.25 -14.48 -44.08
CA LYS A 5 -10.33 -15.02 -43.05
C LYS A 5 -9.95 -13.97 -42.00
N LYS A 6 -9.96 -12.67 -42.37
CA LYS A 6 -9.72 -11.56 -41.43
C LYS A 6 -10.92 -11.36 -40.51
N ASP A 7 -12.13 -11.45 -41.07
CA ASP A 7 -13.37 -11.26 -40.30
C ASP A 7 -13.54 -12.36 -39.24
N ASN A 8 -13.26 -13.62 -39.60
CA ASN A 8 -13.30 -14.74 -38.65
C ASN A 8 -12.23 -14.67 -37.55
N LEU A 9 -11.03 -14.15 -37.86
CA LEU A 9 -9.98 -13.98 -36.87
C LEU A 9 -10.31 -12.84 -35.90
N ALA A 10 -10.87 -11.73 -36.40
CA ALA A 10 -11.32 -10.61 -35.57
C ALA A 10 -12.48 -11.03 -34.65
N GLN A 11 -13.46 -11.78 -35.17
CA GLN A 11 -14.58 -12.30 -34.37
C GLN A 11 -14.12 -13.26 -33.27
N PHE A 12 -13.15 -14.13 -33.59
CA PHE A 12 -12.56 -15.06 -32.62
C PHE A 12 -11.79 -14.33 -31.51
N LEU A 13 -10.97 -13.34 -31.88
CA LEU A 13 -10.24 -12.52 -30.92
C LEU A 13 -11.18 -11.70 -30.02
N ALA A 14 -12.24 -11.11 -30.56
CA ALA A 14 -13.24 -10.38 -29.78
C ALA A 14 -13.96 -11.28 -28.74
N THR A 15 -14.28 -12.52 -29.15
CA THR A 15 -14.94 -13.51 -28.28
C THR A 15 -14.01 -14.02 -27.17
N MET A 16 -12.73 -14.28 -27.49
CA MET A 16 -11.73 -14.71 -26.51
C MET A 16 -11.32 -13.58 -25.55
N LEU A 17 -11.24 -12.34 -26.04
CA LEU A 17 -10.82 -11.19 -25.25
C LEU A 17 -11.98 -10.49 -24.51
N LYS A 18 -13.24 -10.95 -24.69
CA LYS A 18 -14.45 -10.36 -24.08
C LYS A 18 -14.52 -8.83 -24.25
N MET A 19 -14.15 -8.33 -25.44
CA MET A 19 -14.05 -6.87 -25.67
C MET A 19 -15.42 -6.18 -25.80
N ASP A 20 -16.53 -6.94 -25.89
CA ASP A 20 -17.90 -6.40 -26.00
C ASP A 20 -18.68 -6.36 -24.66
N GLY A 21 -17.99 -6.51 -23.52
CA GLY A 21 -18.58 -6.14 -22.24
C GLY A 21 -18.85 -4.63 -22.20
N PRO A 22 -19.95 -4.16 -21.56
CA PRO A 22 -20.16 -2.72 -21.40
C PRO A 22 -18.90 -2.09 -20.82
N PRO A 23 -18.47 -0.91 -21.30
CA PRO A 23 -17.26 -0.27 -20.81
C PRO A 23 -17.34 -0.23 -19.29
N ALA A 24 -16.34 -0.82 -18.64
CA ALA A 24 -16.25 -0.79 -17.19
C ALA A 24 -16.44 0.67 -16.76
N PRO A 25 -17.29 0.94 -15.75
CA PRO A 25 -17.62 2.29 -15.36
C PRO A 25 -16.32 3.07 -15.17
N ALA A 26 -16.25 4.28 -15.74
CA ALA A 26 -15.11 5.15 -15.61
C ALA A 26 -14.76 5.30 -14.11
N GLY A 27 -13.71 4.61 -13.68
CA GLY A 27 -13.41 4.38 -12.26
C GLY A 27 -12.96 2.95 -11.92
N ALA A 28 -13.16 1.97 -12.80
CA ALA A 28 -12.61 0.63 -12.65
C ALA A 28 -11.09 0.62 -12.90
N ALA A 29 -10.33 0.99 -11.87
CA ALA A 29 -8.89 0.86 -11.87
C ALA A 29 -8.49 -0.61 -12.10
N THR A 30 -7.65 -0.85 -13.10
CA THR A 30 -6.89 -2.09 -13.25
C THR A 30 -6.27 -2.45 -11.89
N PRO A 31 -6.33 -3.71 -11.40
CA PRO A 31 -5.69 -4.09 -10.15
C PRO A 31 -4.18 -4.16 -10.36
N ALA A 32 -3.55 -3.00 -10.51
CA ALA A 32 -2.13 -2.84 -10.28
C ALA A 32 -1.94 -3.10 -8.79
N HIS A 33 -1.46 -4.30 -8.44
CA HIS A 33 -1.03 -4.75 -7.11
C HIS A 33 -1.46 -3.78 -6.00
N THR A 34 -2.77 -3.72 -5.74
CA THR A 34 -3.31 -2.66 -4.90
C THR A 34 -2.89 -3.00 -3.49
N ILE A 35 -1.95 -2.22 -2.94
CA ILE A 35 -1.55 -2.37 -1.55
C ILE A 35 -2.79 -2.02 -0.74
N THR A 36 -3.34 -2.97 0.00
CA THR A 36 -4.54 -2.81 0.82
C THR A 36 -4.16 -2.75 2.29
N ASN A 37 -4.87 -1.96 3.09
CA ASN A 37 -4.91 -2.15 4.53
C ASN A 37 -6.14 -3.02 4.89
N VAL A 38 -6.15 -3.63 6.08
CA VAL A 38 -7.19 -4.58 6.51
C VAL A 38 -7.28 -5.84 5.61
N ALA A 39 -6.21 -6.64 5.62
CA ALA A 39 -6.22 -7.99 5.04
C ALA A 39 -6.72 -8.12 3.58
N GLY A 40 -6.57 -7.08 2.74
CA GLY A 40 -7.05 -7.13 1.35
C GLY A 40 -8.32 -6.33 1.06
N GLN A 41 -8.95 -5.69 2.04
CA GLN A 41 -10.31 -5.17 1.88
C GLN A 41 -10.40 -3.68 1.59
N GLU A 42 -9.53 -2.84 2.16
CA GLU A 42 -9.63 -1.38 2.02
C GLU A 42 -8.43 -0.78 1.29
N LEU A 43 -8.69 0.32 0.57
CA LEU A 43 -7.64 1.14 -0.03
C LEU A 43 -6.92 1.93 1.08
N PRO A 44 -5.59 2.04 1.03
CA PRO A 44 -4.81 2.73 2.04
C PRO A 44 -5.19 4.20 2.03
N GLN A 45 -5.59 4.69 3.21
CA GLN A 45 -5.85 6.11 3.41
C GLN A 45 -4.51 6.83 3.56
N PHE A 46 -4.27 7.77 2.65
CA PHE A 46 -3.07 8.60 2.67
C PHE A 46 -3.37 9.89 3.42
N ALA A 47 -2.54 10.22 4.40
CA ALA A 47 -2.62 11.45 5.17
C ALA A 47 -1.40 12.33 4.85
N GLU A 48 -1.40 13.59 5.27
CA GLU A 48 -0.19 14.41 5.26
C GLU A 48 0.64 14.05 6.50
N SER A 49 1.97 13.90 6.36
CA SER A 49 2.85 13.67 7.51
C SER A 49 3.73 14.88 7.76
N ASP A 50 3.62 15.44 8.96
CA ASP A 50 4.64 16.30 9.55
C ASP A 50 5.61 15.43 10.34
N LEU A 51 6.91 15.53 10.05
CA LEU A 51 7.91 14.84 10.86
C LEU A 51 7.90 15.46 12.26
N ILE A 52 7.59 14.66 13.29
CA ILE A 52 7.61 15.09 14.68
C ILE A 52 9.03 14.90 15.22
N PRO A 53 9.82 15.97 15.43
CA PRO A 53 11.13 15.83 16.04
C PRO A 53 10.95 15.58 17.54
N VAL A 54 11.30 14.39 18.02
CA VAL A 54 11.45 14.17 19.46
C VAL A 54 12.76 14.82 19.88
N ARG A 55 12.84 15.42 21.07
CA ARG A 55 14.11 15.91 21.64
C ARG A 55 14.28 15.31 23.03
N GLN A 56 15.23 14.39 23.18
CA GLN A 56 15.62 13.87 24.48
C GLN A 56 16.59 14.84 25.16
N ALA A 57 16.43 15.02 26.48
CA ALA A 57 17.24 15.97 27.26
C ALA A 57 18.73 15.61 27.31
N ASP A 58 19.05 14.34 27.11
CA ASP A 58 20.41 13.79 27.13
C ASP A 58 21.10 13.76 25.75
N GLY A 59 20.44 14.25 24.70
CA GLY A 59 20.99 14.36 23.35
C GLY A 59 21.03 13.04 22.55
N ARG A 60 20.37 11.98 23.02
CA ARG A 60 20.28 10.71 22.28
C ARG A 60 19.47 10.84 20.97
N LEU A 61 19.64 9.83 20.10
CA LEU A 61 18.94 9.76 18.82
C LEU A 61 17.42 9.86 19.02
N THR A 62 16.81 10.69 18.19
CA THR A 62 15.57 11.40 18.52
C THR A 62 14.51 11.27 17.44
N ASN A 63 14.72 10.36 16.48
CA ASN A 63 13.84 10.18 15.33
C ASN A 63 13.14 8.82 15.40
N TYR A 64 12.27 8.66 16.40
CA TYR A 64 11.36 7.53 16.53
C TYR A 64 9.95 8.05 16.85
N PRO A 65 8.89 7.32 16.46
CA PRO A 65 7.51 7.70 16.77
C PRO A 65 7.29 7.70 18.30
N PRO A 66 6.85 8.82 18.89
CA PRO A 66 6.55 8.85 20.33
C PRO A 66 5.40 7.88 20.65
N PRO A 67 5.49 7.11 21.76
CA PRO A 67 4.48 6.12 22.14
C PRO A 67 3.05 6.66 22.21
N GLU A 68 2.89 7.94 22.55
CA GLU A 68 1.59 8.60 22.69
C GLU A 68 0.83 8.72 21.36
N TYR A 69 1.51 8.54 20.22
CA TYR A 69 0.93 8.61 18.88
C TYR A 69 0.85 7.25 18.17
N TRP A 70 1.20 6.14 18.83
CA TRP A 70 1.27 4.83 18.20
C TRP A 70 -0.07 4.33 17.67
N ASP A 71 -1.19 4.67 18.30
CA ASP A 71 -2.52 4.27 17.81
C ASP A 71 -2.90 4.94 16.48
N ASN A 72 -2.22 6.04 16.13
CA ASN A 72 -2.55 6.84 14.96
C ASN A 72 -1.32 7.58 14.41
N TRP A 73 -0.32 6.81 13.98
CA TRP A 73 0.92 7.34 13.46
C TRP A 73 0.82 7.65 11.97
N VAL A 74 1.37 8.78 11.51
CA VAL A 74 1.38 9.15 10.09
C VAL A 74 2.80 9.40 9.62
N GLU A 75 3.24 8.67 8.60
CA GLU A 75 4.62 8.74 8.08
C GLU A 75 4.70 8.47 6.58
N TRP A 76 5.73 9.02 5.94
CA TRP A 76 6.04 8.76 4.53
C TRP A 76 6.34 7.29 4.25
N ASP A 77 5.67 6.72 3.25
CA ASP A 77 5.90 5.36 2.78
C ASP A 77 7.27 5.24 2.09
N GLY A 78 8.20 4.55 2.75
CA GLY A 78 9.54 4.30 2.23
C GLY A 78 9.57 3.53 0.91
N LYS A 79 8.55 2.70 0.62
CA LYS A 79 8.45 1.97 -0.66
C LYS A 79 8.09 2.88 -1.84
N GLN A 80 7.56 4.06 -1.56
CA GLN A 80 7.10 5.00 -2.59
C GLN A 80 7.97 6.25 -2.69
N TRP A 81 9.17 6.22 -2.11
CA TRP A 81 10.16 7.26 -2.34
C TRP A 81 10.49 7.38 -3.84
N PRO A 82 10.59 8.59 -4.42
CA PRO A 82 10.56 9.93 -3.80
C PRO A 82 9.18 10.62 -3.85
N LYS A 83 8.09 9.90 -4.15
CA LYS A 83 6.75 10.49 -4.32
C LYS A 83 6.18 11.10 -3.03
N ARG A 84 6.79 10.82 -1.86
CA ARG A 84 6.37 11.29 -0.53
C ARG A 84 4.87 11.05 -0.34
N ILE A 85 4.50 9.78 -0.27
CA ILE A 85 3.11 9.37 -0.05
C ILE A 85 2.99 8.98 1.41
N ALA A 86 2.30 9.77 2.22
CA ALA A 86 2.18 9.51 3.66
C ALA A 86 1.01 8.59 3.96
N ARG A 87 1.21 7.70 4.91
CA ARG A 87 0.25 6.65 5.31
C ARG A 87 0.02 6.72 6.80
N ARG A 88 -1.22 6.39 7.18
CA ARG A 88 -1.63 6.22 8.56
C ARG A 88 -1.43 4.76 8.98
N TYR A 89 -0.84 4.57 10.15
CA TYR A 89 -0.53 3.26 10.73
C TYR A 89 -0.98 3.22 12.19
N MET A 90 -1.27 2.02 12.65
CA MET A 90 -1.17 1.68 14.07
C MET A 90 0.19 1.02 14.31
N LEU A 91 0.91 1.45 15.34
CA LEU A 91 2.20 0.92 15.72
C LEU A 91 2.02 -0.02 16.92
N VAL A 92 2.29 -1.30 16.72
CA VAL A 92 2.09 -2.33 17.75
C VAL A 92 3.45 -2.82 18.24
N PRO A 93 3.79 -2.68 19.54
CA PRO A 93 5.00 -3.26 20.10
C PRO A 93 4.87 -4.78 20.10
N THR A 94 5.90 -5.45 19.60
CA THR A 94 5.96 -6.90 19.48
C THR A 94 7.26 -7.42 20.08
N VAL A 95 7.23 -8.69 20.50
CA VAL A 95 8.40 -9.38 21.05
C VAL A 95 8.68 -10.63 20.22
N CYS A 96 9.93 -10.79 19.78
CA CYS A 96 10.35 -11.99 19.08
C CYS A 96 10.77 -13.08 20.07
N PHE A 97 9.99 -14.17 20.16
CA PHE A 97 10.30 -15.32 21.02
C PHE A 97 11.15 -16.41 20.33
N ASN A 98 11.41 -16.30 19.03
CA ASN A 98 12.12 -17.33 18.27
C ASN A 98 13.64 -17.33 18.55
N CYS A 99 14.23 -16.17 18.90
CA CYS A 99 15.68 -16.04 19.05
C CYS A 99 16.20 -16.08 20.49
N GLU A 100 15.36 -16.41 21.48
CA GLU A 100 15.65 -16.38 22.94
C GLU A 100 16.07 -14.99 23.51
N SER A 101 16.48 -14.04 22.67
CA SER A 101 16.89 -12.68 23.04
C SER A 101 15.75 -11.73 23.39
N ALA A 102 14.49 -12.13 23.16
CA ALA A 102 13.29 -11.32 23.40
C ALA A 102 13.37 -9.89 22.84
N CYS A 103 13.96 -9.72 21.65
CA CYS A 103 14.13 -8.42 21.03
C CYS A 103 12.76 -7.75 20.80
N GLY A 104 12.67 -6.46 21.15
CA GLY A 104 11.52 -5.63 20.83
C GLY A 104 11.51 -5.26 19.35
N LEU A 105 10.40 -5.49 18.68
CA LEU A 105 10.13 -5.10 17.30
C LEU A 105 8.85 -4.24 17.26
N LEU A 106 8.71 -3.36 16.27
CA LEU A 106 7.51 -2.54 16.10
C LEU A 106 6.82 -2.90 14.80
N ALA A 107 5.55 -3.32 14.88
CA ALA A 107 4.75 -3.66 13.71
C ALA A 107 3.95 -2.43 13.24
N TYR A 108 4.02 -2.15 11.94
CA TYR A 108 3.22 -1.12 11.27
C TYR A 108 2.04 -1.81 10.58
N VAL A 109 0.81 -1.50 11.01
CA VAL A 109 -0.44 -2.09 10.49
C VAL A 109 -1.37 -1.04 9.91
#